data_AF-A0A3P6DZN3-F1
#
_entry.id   AF-A0A3P6DZN3-F1
#
_cell.length_a   1.000
_cell.length_b   1.000
_cell.length_c   1.000
_cell.angle_alpha   90.00
_cell.angle_beta   90.00
_cell.angle_gamma   90.00
#
_symmetry.space_group_name_H-M   'P 1'
#
loop_
_entity.id
_entity.type
_entity.pdbx_description
1 polymer ?
#
loop_
_entity_poly.entity_id
_entity_poly.type
_entity_poly.pdbx_seq_one_letter_code
_entity_poly.pdbx_strand_id
1 'polypeptide(L)'
;MSKLCRGWQFSSNHASDEDGRIIVVWKDDVRVRLMQQSRQTLTCEVTLPNTAPFIYTAVYTSNFRAERIDLWVELIDICQTYQLHSQPWILGGDFNEILHHPEHSLLEVSTTTPQMQEF
;
A
#
# COMPACT_ATOMS: atom_id res chain seq x y z
N MET A 1 9.68 19.72 5.18
CA MET A 1 8.33 19.98 4.62
C MET A 1 7.78 21.37 4.91
N SER A 2 7.90 21.94 6.11
CA SER A 2 7.29 23.25 6.45
C SER A 2 7.68 24.46 5.57
N LYS A 3 8.76 24.38 4.79
CA LYS A 3 9.12 25.40 3.78
C LYS A 3 8.53 25.15 2.39
N LEU A 4 8.29 23.88 2.00
CA LEU A 4 7.83 23.50 0.67
C LEU A 4 6.31 23.26 0.62
N CYS A 5 5.79 22.57 1.63
CA CYS A 5 4.38 22.18 1.76
C CYS A 5 3.91 22.52 3.18
N ARG A 6 3.62 23.80 3.46
CA ARG A 6 3.02 24.22 4.74
C ARG A 6 1.66 23.56 4.92
N GLY A 7 1.37 23.09 6.12
CA GLY A 7 0.09 22.42 6.39
C GLY A 7 0.07 20.94 6.03
N TRP A 8 1.19 20.37 5.59
CA TRP A 8 1.30 18.98 5.18
C TRP A 8 2.38 18.23 5.96
N GLN A 9 2.08 16.97 6.25
CA GLN A 9 2.94 16.00 6.90
C GLN A 9 3.10 14.78 5.99
N PHE A 10 4.10 13.95 6.28
CA PHE A 10 4.35 12.74 5.51
C PHE A 10 5.01 11.64 6.36
N SER A 11 4.86 10.41 5.88
CA SER A 11 5.59 9.23 6.32
C SER A 11 6.11 8.51 5.08
N SER A 12 7.21 7.78 5.24
CA SER A 12 7.81 6.98 4.16
C SER A 12 8.33 5.66 4.70
N ASN A 13 8.54 4.68 3.82
CA ASN A 13 9.13 3.39 4.20
C ASN A 13 10.68 3.40 4.24
N HIS A 14 11.33 4.56 4.20
CA HIS A 14 12.80 4.71 4.16
C HIS A 14 13.56 3.97 5.28
N ALA A 15 12.93 3.69 6.42
CA ALA A 15 13.60 2.94 7.50
C ALA A 15 13.68 1.43 7.21
N SER A 16 12.87 0.93 6.26
CA SER A 16 12.82 -0.47 5.83
C SER A 16 13.38 -0.69 4.42
N ASP A 17 13.66 0.37 3.67
CA ASP A 17 14.18 0.31 2.30
C ASP A 17 15.00 1.58 2.01
N GLU A 18 16.25 1.43 1.57
CA GLU A 18 17.15 2.57 1.34
C GLU A 18 16.62 3.52 0.26
N ASP A 19 15.91 3.00 -0.75
CA ASP A 19 15.33 3.81 -1.83
C ASP A 19 14.04 4.55 -1.40
N GLY A 20 13.38 4.11 -0.31
CA GLY A 20 12.22 4.80 0.28
C GLY A 20 11.08 5.06 -0.68
N ARG A 21 10.67 4.01 -1.38
CA ARG A 21 9.80 4.09 -2.57
C ARG A 21 8.35 4.47 -2.29
N ILE A 22 7.90 4.40 -1.02
CA ILE A 22 6.52 4.70 -0.64
C ILE A 22 6.52 5.94 0.24
N ILE A 23 5.73 6.95 -0.17
CA ILE A 23 5.51 8.18 0.60
C ILE A 23 4.00 8.39 0.71
N VAL A 24 3.51 8.49 1.94
CA VAL A 24 2.13 8.91 2.25
C VAL A 24 2.18 10.35 2.75
N VAL A 25 1.40 11.23 2.14
CA VAL A 25 1.39 12.68 2.43
C VAL A 25 -0.04 13.09 2.77
N TRP A 26 -0.22 13.87 3.84
CA TRP A 26 -1.54 14.29 4.32
C TRP A 26 -1.52 15.71 4.88
N LYS A 27 -2.70 16.33 5.01
CA LYS A 27 -2.87 17.66 5.60
C LYS A 27 -2.93 17.60 7.13
N ASP A 28 -2.63 18.70 7.80
CA ASP A 28 -2.55 18.78 9.26
C ASP A 28 -3.87 18.49 10.02
N ASP A 29 -5.02 18.55 9.34
CA ASP A 29 -6.32 18.16 9.89
C ASP A 29 -6.52 16.64 9.91
N VAL A 30 -5.65 15.88 9.26
CA VAL A 30 -5.63 14.41 9.27
C VAL A 30 -4.54 13.92 10.21
N ARG A 31 -4.90 12.96 11.09
CA ARG A 31 -3.92 12.26 11.92
C ARG A 31 -3.57 10.92 11.27
N VAL A 32 -2.28 10.71 11.02
CA VAL A 32 -1.76 9.44 10.51
C VAL A 32 -0.75 8.88 11.51
N ARG A 33 -0.95 7.62 11.92
CA ARG A 33 -0.04 6.89 12.80
C ARG A 33 0.55 5.72 12.03
N LEU A 34 1.85 5.75 11.80
CA LEU A 34 2.57 4.62 11.21
C LEU A 34 2.45 3.39 12.12
N MET A 35 2.05 2.26 11.56
CA MET A 35 1.91 0.99 12.27
C MET A 35 3.01 0.02 11.90
N GLN A 36 3.24 -0.15 10.59
CA GLN A 36 4.25 -1.05 10.04
C GLN A 36 4.78 -0.51 8.71
N GLN A 37 6.04 -0.82 8.40
CA GLN A 37 6.67 -0.50 7.13
C GLN A 37 7.58 -1.63 6.67
N SER A 38 7.57 -1.92 5.37
CA SER A 38 8.46 -2.85 4.71
C SER A 38 8.98 -2.24 3.41
N ARG A 39 9.76 -3.00 2.65
CA ARG A 39 10.16 -2.62 1.30
C ARG A 39 8.97 -2.48 0.34
N GLN A 40 7.88 -3.22 0.56
CA GLN A 40 6.72 -3.27 -0.36
C GLN A 40 5.45 -2.60 0.19
N THR A 41 5.37 -2.34 1.50
CA THR A 41 4.19 -1.70 2.11
C THR A 41 4.51 -0.60 3.11
N LEU A 42 3.56 0.32 3.28
CA LEU A 42 3.52 1.29 4.37
C LEU A 42 2.11 1.31 4.97
N THR A 43 1.95 0.70 6.15
CA THR A 43 0.65 0.57 6.83
C THR A 43 0.50 1.61 7.93
N CYS A 44 -0.60 2.37 7.87
CA CYS A 44 -0.91 3.44 8.80
C CYS A 44 -2.36 3.36 9.29
N GLU A 45 -2.59 3.76 10.53
CA GLU A 45 -3.92 4.13 11.01
C GLU A 45 -4.17 5.59 10.65
N VAL A 46 -5.32 5.86 10.01
CA VAL A 46 -5.72 7.18 9.55
C VAL A 46 -6.99 7.61 10.29
N THR A 47 -6.97 8.80 10.87
CA THR A 47 -8.13 9.44 11.49
C THR A 47 -8.40 10.76 10.79
N LEU A 48 -9.53 10.86 10.10
CA LEU A 48 -10.03 12.12 9.53
C LEU A 48 -10.99 12.79 10.51
N PRO A 49 -11.17 14.12 10.44
CA PRO A 49 -12.14 14.83 11.28
C PRO A 49 -13.54 14.25 11.17
N ASN A 50 -14.18 13.98 12.30
CA ASN A 50 -15.57 13.50 12.39
C ASN A 50 -15.82 12.14 11.71
N THR A 51 -14.80 11.31 11.53
CA THR A 51 -14.92 9.96 10.96
C THR A 51 -14.33 8.93 11.92
N ALA A 52 -14.82 7.69 11.82
CA ALA A 52 -14.15 6.58 12.48
C ALA A 52 -12.76 6.35 11.86
N PRO A 53 -11.73 6.01 12.65
CA PRO A 53 -10.43 5.64 12.11
C PRO A 53 -10.53 4.45 11.17
N PHE A 54 -9.63 4.40 10.19
CA PHE A 54 -9.46 3.26 9.31
C PHE A 54 -7.98 2.95 9.12
N ILE A 55 -7.69 1.73 8.67
CA ILE A 55 -6.34 1.32 8.34
C ILE A 55 -6.13 1.50 6.85
N TYR A 56 -4.98 2.09 6.49
CA TYR A 56 -4.55 2.24 5.11
C TYR A 56 -3.19 1.58 4.94
N THR A 57 -3.10 0.66 3.97
CA THR A 57 -1.83 0.07 3.54
C THR A 57 -1.53 0.59 2.14
N ALA A 58 -0.54 1.48 2.05
CA ALA A 58 0.04 1.88 0.77
C ALA A 58 0.94 0.75 0.26
N VAL A 59 0.79 0.38 -1.01
CA VAL A 59 1.50 -0.75 -1.61
C VAL A 59 2.32 -0.28 -2.80
N TYR A 60 3.59 -0.71 -2.86
CA TYR A 60 4.43 -0.62 -4.05
C TYR A 60 5.26 -1.90 -4.15
N THR A 61 4.80 -2.85 -4.96
CA THR A 61 5.35 -4.21 -4.97
C THR A 61 6.54 -4.34 -5.92
N SER A 62 7.28 -5.45 -5.79
CA SER A 62 8.35 -5.78 -6.72
C SER A 62 7.83 -6.14 -8.12
N ASN A 63 8.60 -5.77 -9.14
CA ASN A 63 8.39 -6.23 -10.52
C ASN A 63 8.66 -7.74 -10.68
N PHE A 64 9.39 -8.36 -9.75
CA PHE A 64 9.72 -9.78 -9.80
C PHE A 64 8.66 -10.60 -9.06
N ARG A 65 7.95 -11.49 -9.78
CA ARG A 65 6.92 -12.37 -9.21
C ARG A 65 7.37 -13.12 -7.96
N ALA A 66 8.61 -13.60 -7.93
CA ALA A 66 9.14 -14.33 -6.77
C ALA A 66 9.18 -13.47 -5.49
N GLU A 67 9.46 -12.18 -5.61
CA GLU A 67 9.49 -11.25 -4.47
C GLU A 67 8.08 -10.78 -4.06
N ARG A 68 7.09 -10.85 -4.96
CA ARG A 68 5.70 -10.46 -4.65
C ARG A 68 4.99 -11.45 -3.74
N ILE A 69 5.42 -12.71 -3.67
CA ILE A 69 4.81 -13.71 -2.78
C ILE A 69 4.91 -13.25 -1.32
N ASP A 70 6.01 -12.57 -0.95
CA ASP A 70 6.22 -12.05 0.40
C ASP A 70 5.20 -10.97 0.78
N LEU A 71 4.66 -10.22 -0.19
CA LEU A 71 3.61 -9.24 0.06
C LEU A 71 2.36 -9.90 0.63
N TRP A 72 1.91 -11.02 0.06
CA TRP A 72 0.69 -11.67 0.51
C TRP A 72 0.81 -12.19 1.93
N VAL A 73 1.96 -12.78 2.25
CA VAL A 73 2.30 -13.18 3.62
C VAL A 73 2.26 -11.97 4.55
N GLU A 74 2.90 -10.86 4.16
CA GLU A 74 2.90 -9.63 4.95
C GLU A 74 1.49 -9.07 5.18
N LEU A 75 0.63 -9.05 4.15
CA LEU A 75 -0.74 -8.55 4.27
C LEU A 75 -1.62 -9.43 5.17
N ILE A 76 -1.42 -10.76 5.12
CA ILE A 76 -2.08 -11.69 6.05
C ILE A 76 -1.63 -11.42 7.49
N ASP A 77 -0.32 -11.25 7.70
CA ASP A 77 0.25 -10.96 9.03
C ASP A 77 -0.25 -9.61 9.58
N ILE A 78 -0.32 -8.56 8.74
CA ILE A 78 -0.91 -7.26 9.06
C ILE A 78 -2.39 -7.44 9.47
N CYS A 79 -3.16 -8.19 8.68
CA CYS A 79 -4.58 -8.43 8.96
C CYS A 79 -4.79 -9.13 10.32
N GLN A 80 -3.97 -10.12 10.64
CA GLN A 80 -4.06 -10.88 11.89
C GLN A 80 -3.57 -10.06 13.09
N THR A 81 -2.41 -9.41 12.96
CA THR A 81 -1.74 -8.66 14.03
C THR A 81 -2.60 -7.49 14.51
N TYR A 82 -3.30 -6.83 13.59
CA TYR A 82 -4.12 -5.66 13.89
C TYR A 82 -5.63 -5.94 13.87
N GLN A 83 -6.04 -7.22 13.77
CA GLN A 83 -7.44 -7.65 13.77
C GLN A 83 -8.32 -6.93 12.72
N LEU A 84 -7.77 -6.75 11.52
CA LEU A 84 -8.37 -5.93 10.45
C LEU A 84 -9.65 -6.54 9.87
N HIS A 85 -9.94 -7.81 10.15
CA HIS A 85 -11.23 -8.45 9.82
C HIS A 85 -12.45 -7.74 10.43
N SER A 86 -12.24 -6.90 11.46
CA SER A 86 -13.30 -6.17 12.16
C SER A 86 -13.20 -4.64 12.00
N GLN A 87 -12.29 -4.16 11.14
CA GLN A 87 -12.02 -2.74 10.96
C GLN A 87 -12.07 -2.36 9.47
N PRO A 88 -12.39 -1.10 9.13
CA PRO A 88 -12.23 -0.63 7.76
C PRO A 88 -10.75 -0.65 7.39
N TRP A 89 -10.40 -1.45 6.37
CA TRP A 89 -9.04 -1.57 5.87
C TRP A 89 -9.02 -1.31 4.37
N ILE A 90 -8.21 -0.35 3.95
CA ILE A 90 -8.02 0.05 2.57
C ILE A 90 -6.61 -0.34 2.16
N LEU A 91 -6.49 -1.11 1.09
CA LEU A 91 -5.24 -1.32 0.39
C LEU A 91 -5.26 -0.48 -0.89
N GLY A 92 -4.14 0.15 -1.22
CA GLY A 92 -4.06 0.90 -2.46
C GLY A 92 -2.63 1.24 -2.86
N GLY A 93 -2.38 1.27 -4.15
CA GLY A 93 -1.08 1.55 -4.72
C GLY A 93 -0.85 0.76 -6.00
N ASP A 94 0.40 0.47 -6.31
CA ASP A 94 0.79 -0.25 -7.51
C ASP A 94 1.30 -1.64 -7.14
N PHE A 95 0.56 -2.63 -7.63
CA PHE A 95 0.81 -4.04 -7.37
C PHE A 95 1.66 -4.72 -8.45
N ASN A 96 2.04 -3.99 -9.51
CA ASN A 96 2.82 -4.49 -10.64
C ASN A 96 2.25 -5.78 -11.25
N GLU A 97 0.93 -5.95 -11.18
CA GLU A 97 0.21 -7.07 -11.78
C GLU A 97 -1.21 -6.62 -12.13
N ILE A 98 -1.72 -7.12 -13.25
CA ILE A 98 -3.11 -6.92 -13.67
C ILE A 98 -3.94 -8.16 -13.35
N LEU A 99 -5.24 -8.01 -13.14
CA LEU A 99 -6.14 -9.14 -12.86
C LEU A 99 -6.71 -9.73 -14.15
N HIS A 100 -6.83 -8.91 -15.18
CA HIS A 100 -7.48 -9.26 -16.42
C HIS A 100 -6.69 -8.75 -17.62
N HIS A 101 -6.57 -9.59 -18.66
CA HIS A 101 -5.89 -9.23 -19.90
C HIS A 101 -6.36 -7.90 -20.54
N PRO A 102 -7.63 -7.44 -20.46
CA PRO A 102 -8.03 -6.15 -21.04
C PRO A 102 -7.44 -4.94 -20.32
N GLU A 103 -6.89 -5.11 -19.13
CA GLU A 103 -6.16 -4.05 -18.40
C GLU A 103 -4.75 -3.85 -18.97
N HIS A 104 -4.27 -4.77 -19.80
CA HIS A 104 -2.99 -4.64 -20.47
C HIS A 104 -3.04 -3.50 -21.50
N SER A 105 -1.97 -2.71 -21.58
CA SER A 105 -1.80 -1.65 -22.58
C SER A 105 -1.69 -2.14 -24.03
N LEU A 106 -1.58 -3.45 -24.24
CA LEU A 106 -1.40 -4.07 -25.56
C LEU A 106 -2.68 -4.85 -25.86
N LEU A 107 -3.39 -4.42 -26.90
CA LEU A 107 -4.67 -5.01 -27.31
C LEU A 107 -4.54 -6.46 -27.81
N GLU A 108 -3.32 -6.89 -28.17
CA GLU A 108 -3.02 -8.25 -28.61
C GLU A 108 -3.04 -9.26 -27.45
N VAL A 109 -2.85 -8.79 -26.22
CA VAL A 109 -2.90 -9.62 -25.02
C VAL A 109 -4.36 -9.97 -24.75
N SER A 110 -4.71 -11.21 -25.08
CA SER A 110 -6.09 -11.73 -25.07
C SER A 110 -6.26 -12.95 -24.15
N THR A 111 -5.22 -13.28 -23.38
CA THR A 111 -5.21 -14.44 -22.50
C THR A 111 -4.85 -14.05 -21.07
N THR A 112 -5.55 -14.65 -20.11
CA THR A 112 -5.20 -14.54 -18.69
C THR A 112 -3.98 -15.41 -18.41
N THR A 113 -2.94 -14.83 -17.82
CA THR A 113 -1.73 -15.58 -17.44
C THR A 113 -1.88 -16.17 -16.03
N PRO A 114 -1.11 -17.20 -15.65
CA PRO A 114 -1.13 -17.72 -14.28
C PRO A 114 -0.83 -16.64 -13.22
N GLN A 115 0.03 -15.66 -13.54
CA GLN A 115 0.40 -14.60 -12.60
C GLN A 115 -0.80 -13.71 -12.25
N MET A 116 -1.70 -13.46 -13.21
CA MET A 116 -2.93 -12.69 -13.01
C MET A 116 -3.96 -13.44 -12.14
N GLN A 117 -3.88 -14.77 -12.06
CA GLN A 117 -4.79 -15.60 -11.28
C GLN A 117 -4.31 -15.87 -9.85
N GLU A 118 -3.00 -15.82 -9.66
CA GLU A 118 -2.35 -16.05 -8.36
C GLU A 118 -2.21 -14.77 -7.54
N PHE A 119 -2.41 -13.62 -8.18
CA PHE A 119 -2.54 -12.34 -7.52
C PHE A 119 -3.96 -12.22 -6.94
#